data_AF-A0A3B0WDG2-F1
#
_entry.id   AF-A0A3B0WDG2-F1
#
_cell.length_a   1.000
_cell.length_b   1.000
_cell.length_c   1.000
_cell.angle_alpha   90.00
_cell.angle_beta   90.00
_cell.angle_gamma   90.00
#
_symmetry.space_group_name_H-M   'P 1'
#
loop_
_entity.id
_entity.type
_entity.pdbx_description
1 polymer ?
#
loop_
_entity_poly.entity_id
_entity_poly.type
_entity_poly.pdbx_seq_one_letter_code
_entity_poly.pdbx_strand_id
1 'polypeptide(L)'
;MIFSFNRKSAVFFIALFLSAQASAITVYDVIQLSDKAYSDDNIIALIKNTNSAFELKADDVSRLVELGINEPIIQAMLKATPPAKENSNIGTTTPAPESTKHAHNKATSTTSDLRITWSNIHAVPLDESASGGHHHQAIAFSNIQLFILRDRGRLPSLARRAKVVTNQLIKVSGLSGAFNTGHNGVHDTIIFTDYETLKDVIILEVTPRDAKTYQRRSQRKVTSKLLAAYWSSLLTDYWALTFDNQAPEQLVTLNKGKALLKLYQGIDQSIKGNAEKLAQSFLQLDKQDQKNLKQLAATVPSDFNIRKKNHP
;
A
#
# COMPACT_ATOMS: atom_id res chain seq x y z
N MET A 1 32.99 -55.53 -46.85
CA MET A 1 33.72 -56.14 -45.71
C MET A 1 32.88 -55.89 -44.47
N ILE A 2 32.32 -56.97 -43.92
CA ILE A 2 31.35 -57.01 -42.82
C ILE A 2 32.12 -57.01 -41.51
N PHE A 3 31.77 -56.18 -40.53
CA PHE A 3 32.06 -56.47 -39.13
C PHE A 3 30.86 -56.09 -38.24
N SER A 4 30.27 -57.14 -37.66
CA SER A 4 29.32 -57.08 -36.56
C SER A 4 30.10 -56.96 -35.24
N PHE A 5 29.60 -56.16 -34.29
CA PHE A 5 29.88 -56.38 -32.87
C PHE A 5 28.65 -56.06 -32.01
N ASN A 6 28.05 -57.12 -31.49
CA ASN A 6 27.11 -57.14 -30.39
C ASN A 6 27.88 -57.04 -29.06
N ARG A 7 27.36 -56.30 -28.07
CA ARG A 7 27.13 -56.79 -26.69
C ARG A 7 26.81 -55.65 -25.70
N LYS A 8 25.60 -55.76 -25.13
CA LYS A 8 25.26 -55.59 -23.71
C LYS A 8 26.00 -54.48 -22.95
N SER A 9 25.39 -53.30 -22.86
CA SER A 9 25.69 -52.35 -21.79
C SER A 9 24.48 -52.21 -20.88
N ALA A 10 24.73 -52.52 -19.61
CA ALA A 10 23.77 -52.52 -18.52
C ALA A 10 23.14 -51.13 -18.34
N VAL A 11 21.81 -51.07 -18.32
CA VAL A 11 21.06 -49.88 -17.93
C VAL A 11 21.15 -49.77 -16.41
N PHE A 12 22.09 -48.95 -15.94
CA PHE A 12 22.22 -48.58 -14.53
C PHE A 12 21.19 -47.48 -14.23
N PHE A 13 20.03 -47.86 -13.69
CA PHE A 13 19.00 -46.94 -13.18
C PHE A 13 19.50 -46.32 -11.86
N ILE A 14 20.21 -45.18 -11.93
CA ILE A 14 20.48 -44.35 -10.76
C ILE A 14 19.26 -43.46 -10.52
N ALA A 15 18.30 -43.95 -9.74
CA ALA A 15 17.23 -43.14 -9.18
C ALA A 15 17.80 -42.32 -8.02
N LEU A 16 18.31 -41.12 -8.33
CA LEU A 16 18.74 -40.13 -7.36
C LEU A 16 17.48 -39.48 -6.74
N PHE A 17 16.92 -40.09 -5.69
CA PHE A 17 15.91 -39.43 -4.86
C PHE A 17 16.59 -38.36 -4.02
N LEU A 18 16.82 -37.19 -4.61
CA LEU A 18 17.09 -35.97 -3.88
C LEU A 18 15.80 -35.59 -3.14
N SER A 19 15.67 -36.03 -1.90
CA SER A 19 14.68 -35.51 -0.96
C SER A 19 14.99 -34.03 -0.73
N ALA A 20 14.41 -33.15 -1.56
CA ALA A 20 14.43 -31.72 -1.32
C ALA A 20 13.72 -31.47 0.01
N GLN A 21 14.50 -31.24 1.06
CA GLN A 21 13.95 -30.84 2.35
C GLN A 21 13.33 -29.45 2.15
N ALA A 22 12.00 -29.42 2.05
CA ALA A 22 11.25 -28.19 1.98
C ALA A 22 11.55 -27.39 3.26
N SER A 23 12.24 -26.26 3.09
CA SER A 23 12.60 -25.40 4.22
C SER A 23 11.33 -24.77 4.80
N ALA A 24 11.27 -24.67 6.13
CA ALA A 24 10.20 -23.95 6.82
C ALA A 24 10.11 -22.51 6.29
N ILE A 25 8.88 -22.06 6.04
CA ILE A 25 8.58 -20.69 5.63
C ILE A 25 8.29 -19.83 6.86
N THR A 26 8.67 -18.56 6.78
CA THR A 26 8.51 -17.59 7.88
C THR A 26 7.25 -16.74 7.70
N VAL A 27 6.85 -15.99 8.75
CA VAL A 27 5.77 -14.99 8.68
C VAL A 27 6.01 -14.00 7.53
N TYR A 28 7.27 -13.61 7.31
CA TYR A 28 7.65 -12.70 6.25
C TYR A 28 7.46 -13.30 4.85
N ASP A 29 7.71 -14.60 4.68
CA ASP A 29 7.48 -15.30 3.42
C ASP A 29 5.99 -15.39 3.09
N VAL A 30 5.14 -15.65 4.11
CA VAL A 30 3.68 -15.66 3.94
C VAL A 30 3.18 -14.30 3.47
N ILE A 31 3.68 -13.20 4.06
CA ILE A 31 3.33 -11.83 3.63
C ILE A 31 3.75 -11.60 2.18
N GLN A 32 4.98 -11.96 1.81
CA GLN A 32 5.45 -11.81 0.43
C GLN A 32 4.66 -12.65 -0.58
N LEU A 33 4.25 -13.86 -0.22
CA LEU A 33 3.45 -14.72 -1.09
C LEU A 33 2.06 -14.12 -1.32
N SER A 34 1.44 -13.59 -0.27
CA SER A 34 0.17 -12.86 -0.36
C SER A 34 0.30 -11.60 -1.20
N ASP A 35 1.35 -10.79 -1.00
CA ASP A 35 1.66 -9.60 -1.81
C ASP A 35 1.89 -9.92 -3.30
N LYS A 36 2.40 -11.12 -3.60
CA LYS A 36 2.62 -11.62 -4.97
C LYS A 36 1.38 -12.26 -5.59
N ALA A 37 0.21 -12.12 -4.96
CA ALA A 37 -1.06 -12.68 -5.41
C ALA A 37 -1.04 -14.21 -5.62
N TYR A 38 -0.26 -14.94 -4.81
CA TYR A 38 -0.47 -16.39 -4.71
C TYR A 38 -1.86 -16.65 -4.14
N SER A 39 -2.56 -17.67 -4.65
CA SER A 39 -3.85 -18.04 -4.09
C SER A 39 -3.71 -18.48 -2.62
N ASP A 40 -4.70 -18.15 -1.81
CA ASP A 40 -4.75 -18.54 -0.40
C ASP A 40 -4.53 -20.05 -0.23
N ASP A 41 -5.16 -20.87 -1.10
CA ASP A 41 -5.00 -22.32 -1.09
C ASP A 41 -3.55 -22.77 -1.31
N ASN A 42 -2.80 -22.08 -2.19
CA ASN A 42 -1.40 -22.38 -2.43
C ASN A 42 -0.52 -21.99 -1.25
N ILE A 43 -0.81 -20.86 -0.61
CA ILE A 43 -0.08 -20.42 0.60
C ILE A 43 -0.36 -21.38 1.76
N ILE A 44 -1.61 -21.79 1.95
CA ILE A 44 -2.01 -22.78 2.96
C ILE A 44 -1.34 -24.14 2.68
N ALA A 45 -1.29 -24.57 1.43
CA ALA A 45 -0.60 -25.79 1.04
C ALA A 45 0.90 -25.72 1.36
N LEU A 46 1.56 -24.58 1.09
CA LEU A 46 2.97 -24.37 1.43
C LEU A 46 3.19 -24.42 2.94
N ILE A 47 2.35 -23.77 3.75
CA ILE A 47 2.42 -23.83 5.21
C ILE A 47 2.36 -25.27 5.71
N LYS A 48 1.42 -26.06 5.18
CA LYS A 48 1.23 -27.47 5.56
C LYS A 48 2.40 -28.37 5.16
N ASN A 49 3.04 -28.10 4.02
CA ASN A 49 4.06 -28.98 3.43
C ASN A 49 5.50 -28.66 3.86
N THR A 50 5.74 -27.54 4.53
CA THR A 50 7.09 -27.04 4.87
C THR A 50 7.47 -27.23 6.33
N ASN A 51 6.65 -27.94 7.13
CA ASN A 51 6.85 -28.10 8.58
C ASN A 51 7.08 -26.75 9.31
N SER A 52 6.42 -25.70 8.82
CA SER A 52 6.56 -24.36 9.39
C SER A 52 5.90 -24.27 10.75
N ALA A 53 6.51 -23.55 11.67
CA ALA A 53 5.92 -23.22 12.95
C ALA A 53 5.99 -21.70 13.13
N PHE A 54 4.86 -21.10 13.49
CA PHE A 54 4.75 -19.65 13.64
C PHE A 54 4.45 -19.32 15.10
N GLU A 55 5.36 -18.59 15.74
CA GLU A 55 5.12 -18.03 17.08
C GLU A 55 4.33 -16.72 16.94
N LEU A 56 3.01 -16.84 16.79
CA LEU A 56 2.11 -15.69 16.68
C LEU A 56 1.49 -15.33 18.04
N LYS A 57 1.60 -14.07 18.44
CA LYS A 57 0.86 -13.49 19.58
C LYS A 57 -0.49 -12.94 19.12
N ALA A 58 -1.38 -12.63 20.06
CA ALA A 58 -2.68 -12.02 19.76
C ALA A 58 -2.55 -10.74 18.92
N ASP A 59 -1.59 -9.86 19.26
CA ASP A 59 -1.33 -8.62 18.53
C ASP A 59 -0.82 -8.87 17.09
N ASP A 60 -0.18 -10.01 16.85
CA ASP A 60 0.33 -10.36 15.52
C ASP A 60 -0.81 -10.73 14.57
N VAL A 61 -1.89 -11.32 15.08
CA VAL A 61 -3.09 -11.65 14.27
C VAL A 61 -3.71 -10.38 13.70
N SER A 62 -3.98 -9.38 14.55
CA SER A 62 -4.52 -8.09 14.10
C SER A 62 -3.59 -7.42 13.08
N ARG A 63 -2.27 -7.49 13.32
CA ARG A 63 -1.28 -6.94 12.40
C ARG A 63 -1.26 -7.66 11.05
N LEU A 64 -1.43 -8.98 11.00
CA LEU A 64 -1.48 -9.75 9.75
C LEU A 64 -2.75 -9.42 8.94
N VAL A 65 -3.90 -9.27 9.60
CA VAL A 65 -5.15 -8.81 8.95
C VAL A 65 -4.95 -7.41 8.37
N GLU A 66 -4.36 -6.49 9.13
CA GLU A 66 -4.06 -5.14 8.63
C GLU A 66 -3.01 -5.09 7.50
N LEU A 67 -2.28 -6.19 7.29
CA LEU A 67 -1.35 -6.37 6.18
C LEU A 67 -2.00 -7.09 4.99
N GLY A 68 -3.31 -7.35 5.05
CA GLY A 68 -4.07 -7.96 3.95
C GLY A 68 -3.96 -9.48 3.89
N ILE A 69 -3.44 -10.13 4.93
CA ILE A 69 -3.41 -11.60 4.99
C ILE A 69 -4.81 -12.10 5.33
N ASN A 70 -5.36 -12.92 4.45
CA ASN A 70 -6.70 -13.46 4.62
C ASN A 70 -6.77 -14.41 5.83
N GLU A 71 -7.89 -14.37 6.55
CA GLU A 71 -8.15 -15.16 7.76
C GLU A 71 -7.85 -16.66 7.60
N PRO A 72 -8.19 -17.35 6.48
CA PRO A 72 -7.86 -18.76 6.31
C PRO A 72 -6.36 -19.06 6.35
N ILE A 73 -5.52 -18.14 5.86
CA ILE A 73 -4.06 -18.26 5.92
C ILE A 73 -3.59 -18.09 7.36
N ILE A 74 -4.10 -17.08 8.07
CA ILE A 74 -3.76 -16.85 9.49
C ILE A 74 -4.13 -18.07 10.34
N GLN A 75 -5.32 -18.65 10.10
CA GLN A 75 -5.75 -19.89 10.74
C GLN A 75 -4.81 -21.07 10.42
N ALA A 76 -4.32 -21.17 9.18
CA ALA A 76 -3.34 -22.18 8.82
C ALA A 76 -2.00 -21.96 9.54
N MET A 77 -1.54 -20.71 9.69
CA MET A 77 -0.33 -20.38 10.45
C MET A 77 -0.47 -20.73 11.94
N LEU A 78 -1.61 -20.41 12.56
CA LEU A 78 -1.88 -20.73 13.97
C LEU A 78 -1.96 -22.23 14.23
N LYS A 79 -2.43 -23.02 13.25
CA LYS A 79 -2.51 -24.48 13.34
C LYS A 79 -1.21 -25.20 12.99
N ALA A 80 -0.23 -24.49 12.43
CA ALA A 80 1.02 -25.10 12.00
C ALA A 80 1.88 -25.41 13.23
N THR A 81 1.91 -26.68 13.62
CA THR A 81 2.73 -27.17 14.72
C THR A 81 4.06 -27.70 14.19
N PRO A 82 5.18 -27.43 14.90
CA PRO A 82 6.43 -28.11 14.58
C PRO A 82 6.20 -29.62 14.72
N PRO A 83 6.81 -30.47 13.86
CA PRO A 83 6.82 -31.90 14.10
C PRO A 83 7.37 -32.14 15.51
N ALA A 84 6.66 -32.96 16.29
CA ALA A 84 7.07 -33.30 17.64
C ALA A 84 8.55 -33.72 17.58
N LYS A 85 9.41 -32.99 18.28
CA LYS A 85 10.80 -33.42 18.46
C LYS A 85 10.70 -34.81 19.07
N GLU A 86 11.05 -35.82 18.30
CA GLU A 86 11.15 -37.19 18.77
C GLU A 86 12.24 -37.15 19.85
N ASN A 87 11.79 -37.08 21.11
CA ASN A 87 12.64 -36.80 22.24
C ASN A 87 13.61 -37.98 22.41
N SER A 88 14.88 -37.74 22.06
CA SER A 88 15.99 -38.37 22.76
C SER A 88 15.80 -38.14 24.26
N ASN A 89 15.68 -39.27 24.93
CA ASN A 89 15.22 -39.46 26.29
C ASN A 89 16.25 -38.94 27.30
N ILE A 90 16.04 -37.75 27.88
CA ILE A 90 16.65 -37.37 29.17
C ILE A 90 15.59 -36.58 29.96
N GLY A 91 15.09 -37.18 31.02
CA GLY A 91 14.00 -36.65 31.84
C GLY A 91 14.42 -35.46 32.72
N THR A 92 13.40 -34.82 33.32
CA THR A 92 13.25 -34.58 34.78
C THR A 92 12.22 -33.46 35.04
N THR A 93 11.07 -33.88 35.58
CA THR A 93 10.12 -33.20 36.52
C THR A 93 9.49 -31.82 36.25
N THR A 94 8.18 -31.84 35.91
CA THR A 94 6.98 -31.36 36.67
C THR A 94 7.15 -30.26 37.73
N PRO A 95 6.34 -29.15 37.70
CA PRO A 95 5.04 -29.15 38.40
C PRO A 95 3.83 -28.50 37.68
N ALA A 96 2.68 -28.79 38.31
CA ALA A 96 1.25 -28.66 37.97
C ALA A 96 0.64 -27.22 38.05
N PRO A 97 -0.65 -27.03 37.67
CA PRO A 97 -1.17 -25.81 37.03
C PRO A 97 -2.00 -24.91 37.96
N GLU A 98 -2.17 -23.65 37.57
CA GLU A 98 -3.16 -22.75 38.18
C GLU A 98 -4.16 -22.25 37.13
N SER A 99 -5.42 -22.60 37.37
CA SER A 99 -6.60 -22.32 36.57
C SER A 99 -7.22 -21.01 37.06
N THR A 100 -7.30 -20.00 36.20
CA THR A 100 -8.06 -18.78 36.50
C THR A 100 -9.18 -18.60 35.48
N LYS A 101 -10.40 -18.85 35.94
CA LYS A 101 -11.65 -18.48 35.28
C LYS A 101 -11.79 -16.96 35.28
N HIS A 102 -11.93 -16.34 34.11
CA HIS A 102 -12.51 -15.01 33.98
C HIS A 102 -13.69 -15.02 33.00
N ALA A 103 -14.88 -14.86 33.58
CA ALA A 103 -16.09 -14.46 32.90
C ALA A 103 -16.15 -12.93 32.88
N HIS A 104 -16.32 -12.29 31.72
CA HIS A 104 -17.01 -11.00 31.66
C HIS A 104 -17.39 -10.59 30.22
N ASN A 105 -18.70 -10.40 30.07
CA ASN A 105 -19.40 -9.37 29.30
C ASN A 105 -19.40 -9.39 27.78
N LYS A 106 -20.44 -10.06 27.28
CA LYS A 106 -21.28 -9.65 26.17
C LYS A 106 -21.82 -8.22 26.40
N ALA A 107 -21.41 -7.27 25.57
CA ALA A 107 -22.09 -5.98 25.41
C ALA A 107 -22.34 -5.73 23.92
N THR A 108 -23.60 -5.88 23.57
CA THR A 108 -24.21 -5.45 22.32
C THR A 108 -24.37 -3.94 22.36
N SER A 109 -23.77 -3.23 21.41
CA SER A 109 -24.20 -1.86 21.06
C SER A 109 -23.89 -1.61 19.60
N THR A 110 -24.75 -2.18 18.76
CA THR A 110 -24.93 -1.82 17.35
C THR A 110 -25.54 -0.43 17.30
N THR A 111 -24.70 0.59 17.46
CA THR A 111 -25.05 1.94 17.01
C THR A 111 -24.49 2.02 15.60
N SER A 112 -25.35 1.88 14.60
CA SER A 112 -25.06 2.18 13.21
C SER A 112 -24.82 3.69 13.09
N ASP A 113 -23.66 4.11 13.60
CA ASP A 113 -23.08 5.42 13.42
C ASP A 113 -22.95 5.61 11.92
N LEU A 114 -23.61 6.65 11.39
CA LEU A 114 -23.49 7.15 10.02
C LEU A 114 -22.09 7.74 9.80
N ARG A 115 -21.05 6.95 10.12
CA ARG A 115 -19.68 7.14 9.68
C ARG A 115 -19.69 6.95 8.18
N ILE A 116 -19.96 8.05 7.49
CA ILE A 116 -19.65 8.25 6.08
C ILE A 116 -18.33 7.52 5.84
N THR A 117 -18.36 6.47 5.02
CA THR A 117 -17.27 5.51 4.86
C THR A 117 -16.04 6.24 4.29
N TRP A 118 -15.22 6.79 5.19
CA TRP A 118 -13.92 7.42 4.92
C TRP A 118 -12.86 6.39 4.45
N SER A 119 -13.29 5.15 4.16
CA SER A 119 -12.51 3.95 3.82
C SER A 119 -11.88 3.96 2.42
N ASN A 120 -12.02 5.05 1.67
CA ASN A 120 -11.65 5.05 0.24
C ASN A 120 -10.23 5.57 -0.03
N ILE A 121 -9.52 6.02 1.01
CA ILE A 121 -8.09 6.32 0.94
C ILE A 121 -7.30 5.04 1.16
N HIS A 122 -6.53 4.63 0.16
CA HIS A 122 -5.74 3.40 0.26
C HIS A 122 -4.47 3.46 -0.57
N ALA A 123 -3.53 2.58 -0.24
CA ALA A 123 -2.33 2.36 -1.01
C ALA A 123 -2.53 1.15 -1.93
N VAL A 124 -2.16 1.27 -3.20
CA VAL A 124 -2.24 0.19 -4.18
C VAL A 124 -0.86 -0.09 -4.75
N PRO A 125 -0.40 -1.36 -4.77
CA PRO A 125 0.79 -1.74 -5.51
C PRO A 125 0.65 -1.31 -6.98
N LEU A 126 1.66 -0.65 -7.50
CA LEU A 126 1.68 -0.20 -8.88
C LEU A 126 2.87 -0.83 -9.62
N ASP A 127 2.56 -1.55 -10.69
CA ASP A 127 3.56 -1.96 -11.67
C ASP A 127 3.60 -0.92 -12.80
N GLU A 128 4.74 -0.26 -12.96
CA GLU A 128 4.97 0.66 -14.06
C GLU A 128 5.89 -0.02 -15.08
N SER A 129 5.41 -0.17 -16.32
CA SER A 129 6.25 -0.53 -17.44
C SER A 129 7.41 0.48 -17.52
N ALA A 130 8.66 0.01 -17.43
CA ALA A 130 9.90 0.79 -17.27
C ALA A 130 10.37 1.11 -15.83
N SER A 131 9.78 0.51 -14.80
CA SER A 131 10.28 0.60 -13.41
C SER A 131 11.58 -0.18 -13.19
N GLY A 132 11.97 -1.08 -14.10
CA GLY A 132 13.15 -1.94 -13.93
C GLY A 132 12.98 -2.99 -12.81
N GLY A 133 11.73 -3.38 -12.51
CA GLY A 133 11.42 -4.33 -11.44
C GLY A 133 11.34 -3.69 -10.05
N HIS A 134 11.32 -2.36 -9.95
CA HIS A 134 11.09 -1.68 -8.69
C HIS A 134 9.59 -1.62 -8.39
N HIS A 135 9.19 -2.10 -7.22
CA HIS A 135 7.83 -1.96 -6.74
C HIS A 135 7.51 -0.48 -6.49
N HIS A 136 6.34 -0.04 -6.94
CA HIS A 136 5.80 1.30 -6.66
C HIS A 136 4.51 1.18 -5.85
N GLN A 137 4.12 2.27 -5.18
CA GLN A 137 2.87 2.33 -4.42
C GLN A 137 2.14 3.60 -4.81
N ALA A 138 0.94 3.46 -5.38
CA ALA A 138 0.06 4.60 -5.63
C ALA A 138 -0.77 4.88 -4.39
N ILE A 139 -0.90 6.14 -4.01
CA ILE A 139 -1.93 6.57 -3.06
C ILE A 139 -3.16 6.94 -3.87
N ALA A 140 -4.31 6.35 -3.56
CA ALA A 140 -5.55 6.53 -4.29
C ALA A 140 -6.69 7.00 -3.41
N PHE A 141 -7.57 7.81 -3.98
CA PHE A 141 -8.92 8.09 -3.47
C PHE A 141 -9.93 7.48 -4.43
N SER A 142 -10.77 6.56 -3.96
CA SER A 142 -11.86 6.01 -4.77
C SER A 142 -11.39 5.45 -6.12
N ASN A 143 -10.24 4.75 -6.11
CA ASN A 143 -9.54 4.19 -7.28
C ASN A 143 -8.90 5.22 -8.23
N ILE A 144 -8.95 6.52 -7.91
CA ILE A 144 -8.22 7.56 -8.64
C ILE A 144 -6.87 7.74 -7.98
N GLN A 145 -5.80 7.53 -8.76
CA GLN A 145 -4.43 7.70 -8.29
C GLN A 145 -4.14 9.19 -8.07
N LEU A 146 -3.73 9.56 -6.86
CA LEU A 146 -3.37 10.92 -6.48
C LEU A 146 -1.91 11.21 -6.82
N PHE A 147 -1.02 10.35 -6.32
CA PHE A 147 0.41 10.38 -6.58
C PHE A 147 1.03 9.00 -6.33
N ILE A 148 2.26 8.82 -6.82
CA ILE A 148 2.96 7.53 -6.79
C ILE A 148 4.23 7.68 -5.96
N LEU A 149 4.30 6.94 -4.86
CA LEU A 149 5.51 6.78 -4.08
C LEU A 149 6.44 5.80 -4.81
N ARG A 150 7.70 6.20 -4.99
CA ARG A 150 8.71 5.38 -5.69
C ARG A 150 10.00 5.16 -4.91
N ASP A 151 10.17 5.86 -3.78
CA ASP A 151 11.26 5.66 -2.84
C ASP A 151 10.69 5.27 -1.46
N ARG A 152 11.42 4.49 -0.67
CA ARG A 152 10.95 4.10 0.68
C ARG A 152 11.16 5.20 1.73
N GLY A 153 11.87 6.27 1.41
CA GLY A 153 12.27 7.29 2.36
C GLY A 153 13.09 6.71 3.50
N ARG A 154 12.75 7.09 4.74
CA ARG A 154 13.36 6.57 5.97
C ARG A 154 12.74 5.25 6.46
N LEU A 155 11.71 4.74 5.76
CA LEU A 155 10.97 3.57 6.22
C LEU A 155 11.54 2.27 5.64
N PRO A 156 11.27 1.12 6.30
CA PRO A 156 11.83 -0.16 5.90
C PRO A 156 11.47 -0.57 4.47
N SER A 157 10.23 -0.30 4.04
CA SER A 157 9.69 -0.64 2.74
C SER A 157 8.80 0.46 2.17
N LEU A 158 8.58 0.42 0.85
CA LEU A 158 7.68 1.34 0.18
C LEU A 158 6.22 1.15 0.61
N ALA A 159 5.78 -0.10 0.79
CA ALA A 159 4.45 -0.42 1.32
C ALA A 159 4.24 0.17 2.71
N ARG A 160 5.24 0.10 3.60
CA ARG A 160 5.16 0.74 4.93
C ARG A 160 5.04 2.26 4.82
N ARG A 161 5.77 2.88 3.90
CA ARG A 161 5.65 4.33 3.62
C ARG A 161 4.26 4.68 3.13
N ALA A 162 3.72 3.92 2.18
CA ALA A 162 2.39 4.15 1.67
C ALA A 162 1.32 4.02 2.76
N LYS A 163 1.40 2.99 3.62
CA LYS A 163 0.51 2.82 4.79
C LYS A 163 0.57 4.00 5.75
N VAL A 164 1.77 4.52 6.05
CA VAL A 164 1.92 5.70 6.91
C VAL A 164 1.23 6.91 6.30
N VAL A 165 1.45 7.18 5.00
CA VAL A 165 0.81 8.30 4.28
C VAL A 165 -0.71 8.17 4.28
N THR A 166 -1.22 6.99 3.91
CA THR A 166 -2.66 6.68 3.94
C THR A 166 -3.25 6.93 5.32
N ASN A 167 -2.60 6.45 6.39
CA ASN A 167 -3.09 6.65 7.75
C ASN A 167 -3.11 8.13 8.16
N GLN A 168 -2.11 8.92 7.75
CA GLN A 168 -2.12 10.37 8.02
C GLN A 168 -3.21 11.09 7.23
N LEU A 169 -3.46 10.70 5.97
CA LEU A 169 -4.57 11.24 5.18
C LEU A 169 -5.92 10.89 5.80
N ILE A 170 -6.15 9.63 6.20
CA ILE A 170 -7.38 9.22 6.92
C ILE A 170 -7.54 9.99 8.23
N LYS A 171 -6.45 10.23 8.95
CA LYS A 171 -6.49 11.00 10.21
C LYS A 171 -6.96 12.43 10.00
N VAL A 172 -6.57 13.08 8.90
CA VAL A 172 -6.94 14.47 8.62
C VAL A 172 -8.22 14.61 7.79
N SER A 173 -8.81 13.53 7.27
CA SER A 173 -10.03 13.57 6.45
C SER A 173 -11.30 14.03 7.17
N GLY A 174 -11.27 14.05 8.51
CA GLY A 174 -12.35 14.61 9.32
C GLY A 174 -12.11 16.05 9.79
N LEU A 175 -11.03 16.69 9.34
CA LEU A 175 -10.63 18.03 9.78
C LEU A 175 -10.81 19.05 8.64
N SER A 176 -11.15 20.28 9.01
CA SER A 176 -11.15 21.42 8.10
C SER A 176 -9.73 22.00 8.03
N GLY A 177 -9.09 22.00 6.87
CA GLY A 177 -7.71 22.47 6.78
C GLY A 177 -7.17 22.58 5.36
N ALA A 178 -5.86 22.79 5.24
CA ALA A 178 -5.17 22.84 3.95
C ALA A 178 -3.83 22.12 3.96
N PHE A 179 -3.48 21.59 2.78
CA PHE A 179 -2.15 21.08 2.51
C PHE A 179 -1.20 22.21 2.15
N ASN A 180 -0.11 22.30 2.90
CA ASN A 180 0.98 23.22 2.70
C ASN A 180 2.30 22.46 2.54
N THR A 181 3.31 23.17 2.01
CA THR A 181 4.68 22.68 2.06
C THR A 181 5.39 23.20 3.30
N GLY A 182 6.20 22.34 3.91
CA GLY A 182 7.09 22.68 5.01
C GLY A 182 8.51 22.18 4.75
N HIS A 183 9.38 22.42 5.73
CA HIS A 183 10.75 21.93 5.71
C HIS A 183 11.17 21.56 7.13
N ASN A 184 11.60 20.32 7.35
CA ASN A 184 11.96 19.81 8.69
C ASN A 184 13.48 19.84 8.95
N GLY A 185 14.18 20.76 8.30
CA GLY A 185 15.64 20.93 8.36
C GLY A 185 16.43 19.98 7.46
N VAL A 186 15.86 18.83 7.08
CA VAL A 186 16.54 17.84 6.21
C VAL A 186 15.77 17.58 4.93
N HIS A 187 14.44 17.53 5.01
CA HIS A 187 13.58 17.18 3.89
C HIS A 187 12.46 18.20 3.73
N ASP A 188 12.04 18.39 2.47
CA ASP A 188 10.80 19.09 2.18
C ASP A 188 9.63 18.18 2.58
N THR A 189 8.60 18.76 3.19
CA THR A 189 7.46 18.00 3.71
C THR A 189 6.15 18.54 3.15
N ILE A 190 5.15 17.68 3.11
CA ILE A 190 3.76 18.07 2.94
C ILE A 190 3.12 17.99 4.32
N ILE A 191 2.50 19.09 4.73
CA ILE A 191 1.87 19.27 6.03
C ILE A 191 0.40 19.58 5.77
N PHE A 192 -0.49 18.99 6.55
CA PHE A 192 -1.87 19.45 6.65
C PHE A 192 -2.00 20.32 7.89
N THR A 193 -2.51 21.54 7.74
CA THR A 193 -2.77 22.46 8.84
C THR A 193 -4.27 22.55 9.06
N ASP A 194 -4.73 22.10 10.22
CA ASP A 194 -6.12 22.24 10.65
C ASP A 194 -6.42 23.71 10.95
N TYR A 195 -7.47 24.27 10.34
CA TYR A 195 -7.85 25.68 10.52
C TYR A 195 -8.41 25.99 11.90
N GLU A 196 -9.03 25.01 12.57
CA GLU A 196 -9.66 25.22 13.87
C GLU A 196 -8.61 25.15 14.99
N THR A 197 -7.74 24.15 14.94
CA THR A 197 -6.74 23.91 16.00
C THR A 197 -5.37 24.50 15.69
N LEU A 198 -5.14 24.95 14.45
CA LEU A 198 -3.84 25.36 13.93
C LEU A 198 -2.75 24.29 14.09
N LYS A 199 -3.16 23.03 14.26
CA LYS A 199 -2.24 21.91 14.44
C LYS A 199 -1.76 21.40 13.10
N ASP A 200 -0.45 21.28 12.99
CA ASP A 200 0.20 20.67 11.84
C ASP A 200 0.29 19.15 11.96
N VAL A 201 -0.06 18.47 10.87
CA VAL A 201 0.11 17.02 10.69
C VAL A 201 1.00 16.79 9.49
N ILE A 202 2.17 16.19 9.69
CA ILE A 202 3.06 15.80 8.58
C ILE A 202 2.43 14.63 7.85
N ILE A 203 2.10 14.84 6.57
CA ILE A 203 1.51 13.83 5.69
C ILE A 203 2.60 12.98 5.06
N LEU A 204 3.64 13.64 4.55
CA LEU A 204 4.70 12.99 3.77
C LEU A 204 5.99 13.81 3.79
N GLU A 205 7.11 13.15 4.05
CA GLU A 205 8.43 13.68 3.74
C GLU A 205 8.78 13.39 2.28
N VAL A 206 9.29 14.36 1.54
CA VAL A 206 9.67 14.26 0.12
C VAL A 206 11.18 14.22 0.02
N THR A 207 11.75 13.08 -0.36
CA THR A 207 13.20 12.92 -0.41
C THR A 207 13.79 13.37 -1.74
N PRO A 208 15.10 13.69 -1.80
CA PRO A 208 15.78 13.89 -3.08
C PRO A 208 15.69 12.69 -4.03
N ARG A 209 15.51 11.47 -3.50
CA ARG A 209 15.33 10.24 -4.30
C ARG A 209 13.96 10.18 -4.94
N ASP A 210 12.91 10.63 -4.25
CA ASP A 210 11.58 10.79 -4.87
C ASP A 210 11.68 11.73 -6.08
N ALA A 211 12.29 12.90 -5.86
CA ALA A 211 12.44 13.92 -6.89
C ALA A 211 13.24 13.41 -8.10
N LYS A 212 14.37 12.72 -7.87
CA LYS A 212 15.16 12.10 -8.94
C LYS A 212 14.36 11.07 -9.74
N THR A 213 13.49 10.31 -9.08
CA THR A 213 12.66 9.29 -9.76
C THR A 213 11.56 9.94 -10.60
N TYR A 214 10.95 11.03 -10.12
CA TYR A 214 10.00 11.84 -10.90
C TYR A 214 10.65 12.56 -12.07
N GLN A 215 11.87 13.07 -11.92
CA GLN A 215 12.63 13.74 -12.98
C GLN A 215 12.75 12.88 -14.24
N ARG A 216 13.04 11.58 -14.08
CA ARG A 216 13.17 10.63 -15.21
C ARG A 216 11.89 10.55 -16.06
N ARG A 217 10.71 10.66 -15.44
CA ARG A 217 9.40 10.54 -16.12
C ARG A 217 8.85 11.89 -16.57
N SER A 218 9.24 12.97 -15.90
CA SER A 218 8.70 14.30 -16.14
C SER A 218 9.44 15.08 -17.24
N GLN A 219 10.57 14.54 -17.74
CA GLN A 219 11.42 15.18 -18.76
C GLN A 219 11.84 16.62 -18.38
N ARG A 220 11.89 16.92 -17.09
CA ARG A 220 12.32 18.20 -16.52
C ARG A 220 13.11 17.96 -15.24
N LYS A 221 13.91 18.94 -14.84
CA LYS A 221 14.54 18.92 -13.52
C LYS A 221 13.46 18.95 -12.44
N VAL A 222 13.49 17.99 -11.52
CA VAL A 222 12.57 17.92 -10.37
C VAL A 222 13.41 17.90 -9.09
N THR A 223 13.25 18.94 -8.28
CA THR A 223 13.81 19.03 -6.91
C THR A 223 12.79 18.54 -5.89
N SER A 224 13.21 18.13 -4.69
CA SER A 224 12.30 17.77 -3.60
C SER A 224 11.29 18.88 -3.29
N LYS A 225 11.74 20.14 -3.28
CA LYS A 225 10.88 21.32 -3.06
C LYS A 225 9.78 21.47 -4.12
N LEU A 226 10.15 21.37 -5.40
CA LEU A 226 9.19 21.38 -6.52
C LEU A 226 8.20 20.22 -6.42
N LEU A 227 8.67 19.02 -6.08
CA LEU A 227 7.82 17.84 -5.96
C LEU A 227 6.86 17.95 -4.75
N ALA A 228 7.35 18.44 -3.61
CA ALA A 228 6.52 18.69 -2.43
C ALA A 228 5.42 19.73 -2.73
N ALA A 229 5.76 20.82 -3.41
CA ALA A 229 4.78 21.82 -3.85
C ALA A 229 3.74 21.20 -4.79
N TYR A 230 4.19 20.42 -5.77
CA TYR A 230 3.30 19.76 -6.71
C TYR A 230 2.34 18.76 -6.04
N TRP A 231 2.86 17.90 -5.17
CA TRP A 231 2.04 16.94 -4.42
C TRP A 231 1.09 17.63 -3.44
N SER A 232 1.49 18.74 -2.82
CA SER A 232 0.61 19.57 -1.99
C SER A 232 -0.55 20.15 -2.82
N SER A 233 -0.28 20.63 -4.03
CA SER A 233 -1.32 21.12 -4.96
C SER A 233 -2.26 20.00 -5.43
N LEU A 234 -1.72 18.82 -5.75
CA LEU A 234 -2.54 17.64 -6.07
C LEU A 234 -3.45 17.26 -4.90
N LEU A 235 -2.90 17.15 -3.70
CA LEU A 235 -3.67 16.83 -2.50
C LEU A 235 -4.76 17.88 -2.28
N THR A 236 -4.44 19.17 -2.37
CA THR A 236 -5.43 20.24 -2.18
C THR A 236 -6.58 20.14 -3.18
N ASP A 237 -6.29 20.03 -4.48
CA ASP A 237 -7.34 19.97 -5.50
C ASP A 237 -8.18 18.71 -5.38
N TYR A 238 -7.58 17.53 -5.16
CA TYR A 238 -8.35 16.30 -4.96
C TYR A 238 -9.15 16.33 -3.67
N TRP A 239 -8.62 16.92 -2.60
CA TRP A 239 -9.32 17.07 -1.33
C TRP A 239 -10.56 17.95 -1.45
N ALA A 240 -10.43 19.07 -2.17
CA ALA A 240 -11.53 19.97 -2.48
C ALA A 240 -12.65 19.23 -3.24
N LEU A 241 -12.30 18.36 -4.19
CA LEU A 241 -13.28 17.52 -4.90
C LEU A 241 -13.97 16.51 -3.98
N THR A 242 -13.21 15.82 -3.12
CA THR A 242 -13.71 14.69 -2.34
C THR A 242 -14.42 15.08 -1.05
N PHE A 243 -13.95 16.12 -0.36
CA PHE A 243 -14.39 16.45 0.99
C PHE A 243 -15.19 17.75 1.03
N ASP A 244 -14.77 18.74 0.24
CA ASP A 244 -15.38 20.09 0.30
C ASP A 244 -16.43 20.32 -0.80
N ASN A 245 -16.50 19.41 -1.79
CA ASN A 245 -17.32 19.57 -3.01
C ASN A 245 -17.05 20.92 -3.73
N GLN A 246 -15.78 21.34 -3.70
CA GLN A 246 -15.31 22.59 -4.29
C GLN A 246 -14.58 22.32 -5.62
N ALA A 247 -14.64 23.30 -6.52
CA ALA A 247 -13.91 23.23 -7.77
C ALA A 247 -12.39 23.25 -7.51
N PRO A 248 -11.58 22.52 -8.29
CA PRO A 248 -10.14 22.54 -8.14
C PRO A 248 -9.58 23.89 -8.60
N GLU A 249 -8.55 24.41 -7.94
CA GLU A 249 -8.03 25.76 -8.20
C GLU A 249 -6.53 25.79 -8.52
N GLN A 250 -5.75 24.87 -7.98
CA GLN A 250 -4.29 24.97 -8.04
C GLN A 250 -3.74 24.49 -9.37
N LEU A 251 -4.27 23.38 -9.89
CA LEU A 251 -3.75 22.68 -11.06
C LEU A 251 -4.56 22.93 -12.33
N VAL A 252 -5.75 23.53 -12.24
CA VAL A 252 -6.62 23.76 -13.41
C VAL A 252 -6.00 24.62 -14.51
N THR A 253 -5.01 25.44 -14.16
CA THR A 253 -4.24 26.24 -15.13
C THR A 253 -3.26 25.40 -15.95
N LEU A 254 -2.92 24.19 -15.49
CA LEU A 254 -2.07 23.26 -16.23
C LEU A 254 -2.87 22.61 -17.35
N ASN A 255 -2.23 22.33 -18.48
CA ASN A 255 -2.93 21.72 -19.61
C ASN A 255 -3.62 20.38 -19.22
N LYS A 256 -2.93 19.56 -18.41
CA LYS A 256 -3.46 18.29 -17.89
C LYS A 256 -4.46 18.48 -16.74
N GLY A 257 -4.44 19.62 -16.06
CA GLY A 257 -5.33 19.92 -14.94
C GLY A 257 -6.76 20.25 -15.36
N LYS A 258 -7.01 20.56 -16.64
CA LYS A 258 -8.38 20.67 -17.18
C LYS A 258 -9.22 19.41 -16.95
N ALA A 259 -8.58 18.24 -16.91
CA ALA A 259 -9.27 16.99 -16.60
C ALA A 259 -9.82 16.94 -15.16
N LEU A 260 -9.19 17.63 -14.20
CA LEU A 260 -9.73 17.76 -12.83
C LEU A 260 -11.01 18.61 -12.82
N LEU A 261 -11.05 19.70 -13.60
CA LEU A 261 -12.25 20.52 -13.72
C LEU A 261 -13.40 19.75 -14.37
N LYS A 262 -13.12 18.97 -15.42
CA LYS A 262 -14.12 18.09 -16.02
C LYS A 262 -14.58 17.00 -15.06
N LEU A 263 -13.67 16.44 -14.26
CA LEU A 263 -14.02 15.48 -13.21
C LEU A 263 -15.01 16.10 -12.22
N TYR A 264 -14.74 17.33 -11.75
CA TYR A 264 -15.65 18.09 -10.89
C TYR A 264 -17.03 18.32 -11.52
N GLN A 265 -17.05 18.79 -12.77
CA GLN A 265 -18.29 19.07 -13.51
C GLN A 265 -19.14 17.81 -13.75
N GLY A 266 -18.50 16.64 -13.82
CA GLY A 266 -19.17 15.34 -13.94
C GLY A 266 -19.65 14.76 -12.61
N ILE A 267 -19.46 15.42 -11.47
CA ILE A 267 -19.94 14.94 -10.16
C ILE A 267 -21.45 15.02 -10.11
N ASP A 268 -22.10 13.84 -10.19
CA ASP A 268 -23.53 13.70 -10.02
C ASP A 268 -23.91 13.87 -8.55
N GLN A 269 -24.56 14.99 -8.24
CA GLN A 269 -24.95 15.32 -6.88
C GLN A 269 -26.06 14.41 -6.34
N SER A 270 -26.75 13.63 -7.19
CA SER A 270 -27.80 12.69 -6.79
C SER A 270 -27.26 11.39 -6.17
N ILE A 271 -26.02 11.01 -6.47
CA ILE A 271 -25.37 9.82 -5.89
C ILE A 271 -25.09 10.08 -4.41
N LYS A 272 -25.31 9.09 -3.53
CA LYS A 272 -24.92 9.20 -2.11
C LYS A 272 -23.47 8.75 -1.93
N GLY A 273 -22.70 9.51 -1.16
CA GLY A 273 -21.29 9.22 -0.87
C GLY A 273 -20.32 9.91 -1.84
N ASN A 274 -19.38 10.68 -1.30
CA ASN A 274 -18.46 11.47 -2.13
C ASN A 274 -17.47 10.59 -2.90
N ALA A 275 -17.14 9.41 -2.36
CA ALA A 275 -16.21 8.50 -2.98
C ALA A 275 -16.81 7.83 -4.23
N GLU A 276 -18.05 7.34 -4.10
CA GLU A 276 -18.82 6.72 -5.17
C GLU A 276 -19.10 7.74 -6.28
N LYS A 277 -19.50 8.96 -5.91
CA LYS A 277 -19.61 10.11 -6.83
C LYS A 277 -18.35 10.25 -7.68
N LEU A 278 -17.21 10.43 -7.02
CA LEU A 278 -15.95 10.69 -7.72
C LEU A 278 -15.51 9.53 -8.61
N ALA A 279 -15.66 8.29 -8.14
CA ALA A 279 -15.34 7.10 -8.92
C ALA A 279 -16.20 7.00 -10.19
N GLN A 280 -17.52 7.22 -10.07
CA GLN A 280 -18.42 7.21 -11.21
C GLN A 280 -18.12 8.32 -12.20
N SER A 281 -17.90 9.55 -11.72
CA SER A 281 -17.52 10.68 -12.57
C SER A 281 -16.21 10.43 -13.31
N PHE A 282 -15.23 9.79 -12.67
CA PHE A 282 -13.98 9.41 -13.32
C PHE A 282 -14.19 8.41 -14.45
N LEU A 283 -15.07 7.41 -14.26
CA LEU A 283 -15.39 6.41 -15.30
C LEU A 283 -16.12 7.03 -16.50
N GLN A 284 -16.87 8.11 -16.29
CA GLN A 284 -17.59 8.85 -17.33
C GLN A 284 -16.70 9.80 -18.15
N LEU A 285 -15.49 10.14 -17.65
CA LEU A 285 -14.53 10.94 -18.41
C LEU A 285 -14.10 10.21 -19.69
N ASP A 286 -13.77 10.99 -20.72
CA ASP A 286 -13.15 10.42 -21.91
C ASP A 286 -11.77 9.81 -21.59
N LYS A 287 -11.31 8.89 -22.44
CA LYS A 287 -10.05 8.16 -22.22
C LYS A 287 -8.83 9.09 -22.11
N GLN A 288 -8.85 10.23 -22.79
CA GLN A 288 -7.75 11.18 -22.77
C GLN A 288 -7.71 11.94 -21.44
N ASP A 289 -8.85 12.34 -20.89
CA ASP A 289 -8.94 12.95 -19.56
C ASP A 289 -8.56 11.97 -18.45
N GLN A 290 -9.03 10.72 -18.51
CA GLN A 290 -8.59 9.67 -17.59
C GLN A 290 -7.06 9.48 -17.64
N LYS A 291 -6.47 9.50 -18.85
CA LYS A 291 -5.02 9.44 -19.05
C LYS A 291 -4.33 10.68 -18.49
N ASN A 292 -4.88 11.88 -18.67
CA ASN A 292 -4.34 13.12 -18.13
C ASN A 292 -4.30 13.08 -16.59
N LEU A 293 -5.36 12.60 -15.93
CA LEU A 293 -5.39 12.43 -14.47
C LEU A 293 -4.34 11.42 -13.98
N LYS A 294 -4.21 10.26 -14.64
CA LYS A 294 -3.14 9.30 -14.34
C LYS A 294 -1.75 9.92 -14.52
N GLN A 295 -1.56 10.75 -15.55
CA GLN A 295 -0.30 11.45 -15.78
C GLN A 295 0.00 12.51 -14.71
N LEU A 296 -1.02 13.17 -14.16
CA LEU A 296 -0.83 14.09 -13.04
C LEU A 296 -0.26 13.35 -11.82
N ALA A 297 -0.74 12.15 -11.52
CA ALA A 297 -0.19 11.34 -10.43
C ALA A 297 1.27 10.90 -10.70
N ALA A 298 1.59 10.60 -11.95
CA ALA A 298 2.84 9.98 -12.33
C ALA A 298 4.00 10.94 -12.66
N THR A 299 3.71 12.17 -13.08
CA THR A 299 4.69 13.13 -13.60
C THR A 299 4.46 14.53 -13.04
N VAL A 300 5.51 15.35 -12.97
CA VAL A 300 5.40 16.80 -12.72
C VAL A 300 5.29 17.51 -14.08
N PRO A 301 4.14 18.13 -14.41
CA PRO A 301 3.96 18.85 -15.68
C PRO A 301 5.03 19.93 -15.88
N SER A 302 5.47 20.18 -17.12
CA SER A 302 6.51 21.16 -17.45
C SER A 302 6.08 22.61 -17.21
N ASP A 303 4.78 22.88 -17.26
CA ASP A 303 4.12 24.15 -16.97
C ASP A 303 3.90 24.40 -15.47
N PHE A 304 4.09 23.39 -14.60
CA PHE A 304 3.98 23.58 -13.15
C PHE A 304 5.17 24.36 -12.59
N ASN A 305 4.89 25.40 -11.80
CA ASN A 305 5.89 26.23 -11.14
C ASN A 305 5.46 26.53 -9.70
N ILE A 306 6.43 26.62 -8.80
CA ILE A 306 6.16 27.02 -7.42
C ILE A 306 5.66 28.47 -7.44
N ARG A 307 4.40 28.70 -7.06
CA ARG A 307 3.87 30.06 -6.92
C ARG A 307 4.75 30.80 -5.90
N LYS A 308 5.35 31.92 -6.32
CA LYS A 308 5.97 32.83 -5.36
C LYS A 308 4.82 33.35 -4.50
N LYS A 309 4.84 33.06 -3.19
CA LYS A 309 3.94 33.74 -2.26
C LYS A 309 4.31 35.21 -2.36
N ASN A 310 3.45 36.00 -3.01
CA ASN A 310 3.55 37.44 -2.91
C ASN A 310 3.21 37.74 -1.45
N HIS A 311 4.23 38.04 -0.65
CA HIS A 311 3.99 38.58 0.68
C HIS A 311 3.25 39.91 0.47
N PRO A 312 2.00 40.04 0.94
CA PRO A 312 1.32 41.32 0.96
C PRO A 312 2.07 42.31 1.86
#